data_AF-A0A1X7RX00-F1
#
_entry.id   AF-A0A1X7RX00-F1
#
_cell.length_a   1.000
_cell.length_b   1.000
_cell.length_c   1.000
_cell.angle_alpha   90.00
_cell.angle_beta   90.00
_cell.angle_gamma   90.00
#
_symmetry.space_group_name_H-M   'P 1'
#
loop_
_entity.id
_entity.type
_entity.pdbx_description
1 polymer ?
#
loop_
_entity_poly.entity_id
_entity_poly.type
_entity_poly.pdbx_seq_one_letter_code
_entity_poly.pdbx_strand_id
1 'polypeptide(L)'
;MVSYEVRHIEGKGQGLVATQKIPRGSVILTDTPILSVECSNWDDRKTAQRAIEAALNRISKPDQAIYLSLYEGRPEHPESSAARIFHTNSFESADGSKFVLPLISRLNHSCVPNAVAVDRDVHAQKDILSGEEIQICYKETWDEVLTASQRNFLYKHRYGFECRCKACLPSAYGRLSDCRRLLIGALRFGLEGQQPVDFRLLSQLVAGKPNADSLLRDADWPPKVPCVTLPHSPSQQIEYTFLLAKLREAEGLNCMRVARTFFEAASLLLELQRHYGERGMVRHTIVLFVESFRCHEAWMKKAVHHAACAGGPTGQAATSYRIILQDMQLDSVLMCSKQMIKKDISNGDQKKKCYVVAMDAQKKKPPKYLTLSESEKLFGRN
;
A
#
# COMPACT_ATOMS: atom_id res chain seq x y z
N MET A 1 -20.19 -20.18 -15.09
CA MET A 1 -20.67 -19.89 -13.72
C MET A 1 -19.99 -18.60 -13.26
N VAL A 2 -20.70 -17.74 -12.53
CA VAL A 2 -20.12 -16.54 -11.90
C VAL A 2 -19.08 -17.02 -10.89
N SER A 3 -17.92 -16.36 -10.80
CA SER A 3 -16.79 -16.74 -9.92
C SER A 3 -17.07 -16.54 -8.42
N TYR A 4 -18.19 -15.92 -8.08
CA TYR A 4 -18.61 -15.63 -6.72
C TYR A 4 -20.14 -15.69 -6.58
N GLU A 5 -20.60 -15.72 -5.33
CA GLU A 5 -22.00 -15.59 -4.95
C GLU A 5 -22.13 -14.79 -3.64
N VAL A 6 -23.28 -14.14 -3.43
CA VAL A 6 -23.57 -13.42 -2.19
C VAL A 6 -24.13 -14.41 -1.17
N ARG A 7 -23.53 -14.49 0.02
CA ARG A 7 -23.97 -15.35 1.11
C ARG A 7 -24.05 -14.59 2.43
N HIS A 8 -24.85 -15.11 3.35
CA HIS A 8 -24.78 -14.69 4.75
C HIS A 8 -23.50 -15.26 5.39
N ILE A 9 -22.74 -14.40 6.06
CA ILE A 9 -21.52 -14.74 6.80
C ILE A 9 -21.78 -14.46 8.27
N GLU A 10 -21.60 -15.49 9.10
CA GLU A 10 -21.84 -15.41 10.53
C GLU A 10 -21.07 -14.24 11.17
N GLY A 11 -21.80 -13.38 11.88
CA GLY A 11 -21.24 -12.21 12.54
C GLY A 11 -20.78 -11.06 11.62
N LYS A 12 -20.93 -11.18 10.30
CA LYS A 12 -20.55 -10.13 9.33
C LYS A 12 -21.69 -9.67 8.42
N GLY A 13 -22.85 -10.30 8.48
CA GLY A 13 -23.98 -9.94 7.62
C GLY A 13 -23.85 -10.61 6.26
N GLN A 14 -23.89 -9.84 5.16
CA GLN A 14 -23.67 -10.41 3.83
C GLN A 14 -22.19 -10.30 3.43
N GLY A 15 -21.76 -11.23 2.57
CA GLY A 15 -20.41 -11.31 2.04
C GLY A 15 -20.42 -11.94 0.65
N LEU A 16 -19.33 -11.79 -0.09
CA LEU A 16 -19.13 -12.55 -1.33
C LEU A 16 -18.23 -13.75 -1.04
N VAL A 17 -18.60 -14.91 -1.55
CA VAL A 17 -17.84 -16.16 -1.43
C VAL A 17 -17.49 -16.66 -2.82
N ALA A 18 -16.25 -17.08 -3.01
CA ALA A 18 -15.80 -17.64 -4.28
C ALA A 18 -16.47 -19.00 -4.54
N THR A 19 -17.05 -19.18 -5.73
CA THR A 19 -17.69 -20.46 -6.15
C THR A 19 -16.67 -21.43 -6.73
N GLN A 20 -15.54 -20.92 -7.21
CA GLN A 20 -14.44 -21.65 -7.81
C GLN A 20 -13.11 -21.00 -7.45
N LYS A 21 -11.98 -21.65 -7.78
CA LYS A 21 -10.67 -21.01 -7.63
C LYS A 21 -10.60 -19.74 -8.49
N ILE A 22 -10.29 -18.60 -7.87
CA ILE A 22 -10.00 -17.34 -8.56
C ILE A 22 -8.48 -17.12 -8.50
N PRO A 23 -7.77 -17.20 -9.63
CA PRO A 23 -6.34 -16.91 -9.67
C PRO A 23 -6.04 -15.46 -9.28
N ARG A 24 -4.89 -15.26 -8.65
CA ARG A 24 -4.34 -13.91 -8.41
C ARG A 24 -4.25 -13.12 -9.73
N GLY A 25 -4.63 -11.84 -9.65
CA GLY A 25 -4.62 -10.87 -10.75
C GLY A 25 -5.92 -10.86 -11.58
N SER A 26 -6.83 -11.81 -11.35
CA SER A 26 -8.14 -11.82 -12.01
C SER A 26 -9.03 -10.68 -11.53
N VAL A 27 -9.79 -10.10 -12.46
CA VAL A 27 -10.97 -9.27 -12.13
C VAL A 27 -12.03 -10.21 -11.57
N ILE A 28 -12.46 -9.97 -10.34
CA ILE A 28 -13.51 -10.72 -9.64
C ILE A 28 -14.87 -10.22 -10.12
N LEU A 29 -15.08 -8.90 -10.06
CA LEU A 29 -16.30 -8.23 -10.48
C LEU A 29 -16.02 -6.77 -10.83
N THR A 30 -16.89 -6.23 -11.68
CA THR A 30 -17.02 -4.80 -11.98
C THR A 30 -18.41 -4.36 -11.52
N ASP A 31 -18.47 -3.32 -10.70
CA ASP A 31 -19.71 -2.83 -10.11
C ASP A 31 -20.10 -1.47 -10.72
N THR A 32 -21.39 -1.14 -10.66
CA THR A 32 -21.91 0.13 -11.18
C THR A 32 -22.51 0.94 -10.03
N PRO A 33 -22.18 2.24 -9.90
CA PRO A 33 -22.76 3.08 -8.86
C PRO A 33 -24.29 3.05 -8.90
N ILE A 34 -24.91 2.69 -7.77
CA ILE A 34 -26.37 2.75 -7.61
C ILE A 34 -26.83 4.13 -7.15
N LEU A 35 -25.93 4.87 -6.50
CA LEU A 35 -26.15 6.21 -6.00
C LEU A 35 -24.86 7.01 -6.11
N SER A 36 -24.93 8.19 -6.70
CA SER A 36 -23.85 9.18 -6.74
C SER A 36 -24.35 10.48 -6.11
N VAL A 37 -23.55 11.05 -5.22
CA VAL A 37 -23.90 12.23 -4.44
C VAL A 37 -22.81 13.27 -4.57
N GLU A 38 -23.20 14.43 -5.07
CA GLU A 38 -22.42 15.66 -5.00
C GLU A 38 -22.85 16.43 -3.75
N CYS A 39 -21.87 16.88 -2.97
CA CYS A 39 -22.12 17.68 -1.78
C CYS A 39 -21.12 18.84 -1.72
N SER A 40 -21.60 20.04 -1.46
CA SER A 40 -20.76 21.23 -1.33
C SER A 40 -19.94 21.25 -0.04
N ASN A 41 -20.39 20.53 1.00
CA ASN A 41 -19.69 20.45 2.27
C ASN A 41 -20.02 19.13 3.00
N TRP A 42 -19.09 18.17 2.95
CA TRP A 42 -19.21 16.89 3.64
C TRP A 42 -19.04 16.98 5.16
N ASP A 43 -18.46 18.06 5.68
CA ASP A 43 -18.23 18.24 7.12
C ASP A 43 -19.49 18.73 7.85
N ASP A 44 -20.41 19.42 7.15
CA ASP A 44 -21.73 19.74 7.68
C ASP A 44 -22.70 18.57 7.48
N ARG A 45 -22.92 17.79 8.55
CA ARG A 45 -23.81 16.62 8.56
C ARG A 45 -25.21 16.91 8.03
N LYS A 46 -25.79 18.08 8.32
CA LYS A 46 -27.15 18.42 7.85
C LYS A 46 -27.18 18.66 6.35
N THR A 47 -26.12 19.25 5.80
CA THR A 47 -26.00 19.45 4.35
C THR A 47 -25.70 18.14 3.63
N ALA A 48 -24.80 17.32 4.18
CA ALA A 48 -24.52 15.99 3.65
C ALA A 48 -25.78 15.10 3.64
N GLN A 49 -26.50 15.01 4.75
CA GLN A 49 -27.72 14.21 4.85
C GLN A 49 -28.78 14.64 3.83
N ARG A 50 -29.03 15.96 3.68
CA ARG A 50 -29.99 16.45 2.67
C ARG A 50 -29.59 16.09 1.24
N ALA A 51 -28.30 16.16 0.91
CA ALA A 51 -27.79 15.80 -0.41
C ALA A 51 -28.00 14.29 -0.69
N ILE A 52 -27.73 13.44 0.29
CA ILE A 52 -27.92 11.98 0.20
C ILE A 52 -29.40 11.65 -0.01
N GLU A 53 -30.28 12.20 0.80
CA GLU A 53 -31.73 11.97 0.71
C GLU A 53 -32.29 12.46 -0.63
N ALA A 54 -31.85 13.62 -1.10
CA ALA A 54 -32.25 14.14 -2.41
C ALA A 54 -31.78 13.23 -3.56
N ALA A 55 -30.56 12.70 -3.50
CA ALA A 55 -30.06 11.76 -4.50
C ALA A 55 -30.83 10.43 -4.47
N LEU A 56 -31.12 9.89 -3.28
CA LEU A 56 -31.88 8.65 -3.12
C LEU A 56 -33.31 8.78 -3.66
N ASN A 57 -33.94 9.95 -3.50
CA ASN A 57 -35.27 10.21 -4.03
C ASN A 57 -35.31 10.31 -5.58
N ARG A 58 -34.16 10.51 -6.23
CA ARG A 58 -34.06 10.61 -7.71
C ARG A 58 -33.86 9.27 -8.40
N ILE A 59 -33.40 8.23 -7.70
CA ILE A 59 -33.20 6.90 -8.28
C ILE A 59 -34.49 6.06 -8.22
N SER A 60 -34.54 4.98 -8.99
CA SER A 60 -35.72 4.13 -9.12
C SER A 60 -36.11 3.44 -7.79
N LYS A 61 -37.39 3.08 -7.63
CA LYS A 61 -37.83 2.33 -6.42
C LYS A 61 -37.12 0.99 -6.23
N PRO A 62 -36.85 0.19 -7.29
CA PRO A 62 -35.98 -0.99 -7.17
C PRO A 62 -34.58 -0.65 -6.65
N ASP A 63 -33.95 0.41 -7.15
CA ASP A 63 -32.61 0.79 -6.71
C ASP A 63 -32.59 1.32 -5.28
N GLN A 64 -33.64 2.07 -4.87
CA GLN A 64 -33.84 2.45 -3.47
C GLN A 64 -33.92 1.21 -2.57
N ALA A 65 -34.63 0.16 -2.98
CA ALA A 65 -34.73 -1.07 -2.20
C ALA A 65 -33.37 -1.79 -2.07
N ILE A 66 -32.57 -1.84 -3.15
CA ILE A 66 -31.21 -2.40 -3.10
C ILE A 66 -30.32 -1.57 -2.16
N TYR A 67 -30.34 -0.24 -2.29
CA TYR A 67 -29.59 0.67 -1.43
C TYR A 67 -29.96 0.50 0.04
N LEU A 68 -31.25 0.47 0.35
CA LEU A 68 -31.77 0.32 1.72
C LEU A 68 -31.51 -1.08 2.30
N SER A 69 -31.11 -2.07 1.47
CA SER A 69 -30.69 -3.40 1.93
C SER A 69 -29.21 -3.48 2.34
N LEU A 70 -28.43 -2.42 2.10
CA LEU A 70 -27.01 -2.38 2.46
C LEU A 70 -26.83 -2.18 3.97
N TYR A 71 -25.62 -2.46 4.44
CA TYR A 71 -25.32 -2.39 5.87
C TYR A 71 -25.43 -0.95 6.39
N GLU A 72 -26.34 -0.73 7.32
CA GLU A 72 -26.61 0.60 7.89
C GLU A 72 -25.56 1.06 8.89
N GLY A 73 -24.74 0.16 9.41
CA GLY A 73 -23.80 0.48 10.49
C GLY A 73 -24.55 0.64 11.80
N ARG A 74 -24.49 1.85 12.38
CA ARG A 74 -24.86 2.12 13.76
C ARG A 74 -26.17 2.91 13.93
N PRO A 75 -27.26 2.29 14.39
CA PRO A 75 -28.56 2.96 14.51
C PRO A 75 -28.60 4.03 15.61
N GLU A 76 -27.65 4.06 16.56
CA GLU A 76 -27.59 5.06 17.63
C GLU A 76 -27.15 6.46 17.16
N HIS A 77 -26.65 6.60 15.92
CA HIS A 77 -26.34 7.92 15.36
C HIS A 77 -27.62 8.65 14.92
N PRO A 78 -27.77 9.96 15.22
CA PRO A 78 -29.02 10.72 15.02
C PRO A 78 -29.38 11.01 13.55
N GLU A 79 -28.55 10.58 12.60
CA GLU A 79 -28.74 10.76 11.17
C GLU A 79 -29.90 9.88 10.64
N SER A 80 -30.38 10.14 9.43
CA SER A 80 -31.35 9.24 8.79
C SER A 80 -30.71 7.90 8.42
N SER A 81 -31.54 6.85 8.31
CA SER A 81 -31.07 5.53 7.85
C SER A 81 -30.36 5.60 6.50
N ALA A 82 -30.89 6.41 5.58
CA ALA A 82 -30.26 6.66 4.29
C ALA A 82 -28.85 7.25 4.43
N ALA A 83 -28.64 8.25 5.29
CA ALA A 83 -27.32 8.82 5.50
C ALA A 83 -26.34 7.86 6.18
N ARG A 84 -26.80 7.07 7.16
CA ARG A 84 -25.97 6.06 7.82
C ARG A 84 -25.49 4.96 6.87
N ILE A 85 -26.38 4.46 6.01
CA ILE A 85 -26.02 3.53 4.92
C ILE A 85 -24.98 4.17 4.01
N PHE A 86 -25.18 5.44 3.62
CA PHE A 86 -24.24 6.14 2.75
C PHE A 86 -22.84 6.18 3.36
N HIS A 87 -22.70 6.68 4.60
CA HIS A 87 -21.41 6.85 5.26
C HIS A 87 -20.65 5.55 5.51
N THR A 88 -21.38 4.43 5.58
CA THR A 88 -20.84 3.09 5.77
C THR A 88 -20.36 2.46 4.48
N ASN A 89 -21.02 2.76 3.35
CA ASN A 89 -20.84 2.05 2.07
C ASN A 89 -20.28 2.92 0.93
N SER A 90 -20.11 4.23 1.13
CA SER A 90 -19.66 5.15 0.08
C SER A 90 -18.16 5.06 -0.20
N PHE A 91 -17.83 5.15 -1.47
CA PHE A 91 -16.50 5.37 -2.02
C PHE A 91 -16.36 6.83 -2.45
N GLU A 92 -15.13 7.30 -2.58
CA GLU A 92 -14.82 8.69 -2.93
C GLU A 92 -14.08 8.72 -4.27
N SER A 93 -14.53 9.60 -5.16
CA SER A 93 -13.92 9.88 -6.46
C SER A 93 -12.87 10.98 -6.33
N ALA A 94 -12.00 11.11 -7.33
CA ALA A 94 -10.95 12.12 -7.36
C ALA A 94 -11.47 13.58 -7.36
N ASP A 95 -12.71 13.79 -7.82
CA ASP A 95 -13.38 15.09 -7.82
C ASP A 95 -14.09 15.44 -6.49
N GLY A 96 -13.98 14.58 -5.47
CA GLY A 96 -14.62 14.75 -4.17
C GLY A 96 -16.10 14.33 -4.13
N SER A 97 -16.66 13.88 -5.26
CA SER A 97 -17.96 13.21 -5.27
C SER A 97 -17.88 11.85 -4.58
N LYS A 98 -19.00 11.40 -4.01
CA LYS A 98 -19.08 10.10 -3.35
C LYS A 98 -20.17 9.25 -3.97
N PHE A 99 -19.94 7.96 -4.03
CA PHE A 99 -20.85 7.03 -4.69
C PHE A 99 -20.91 5.68 -3.98
N VAL A 100 -21.98 4.92 -4.21
CA VAL A 100 -22.21 3.61 -3.59
C VAL A 100 -22.24 2.52 -4.65
N LEU A 101 -21.44 1.49 -4.44
CA LEU A 101 -21.28 0.33 -5.32
C LEU A 101 -21.95 -0.88 -4.65
N PRO A 102 -23.17 -1.29 -5.06
CA PRO A 102 -24.03 -2.18 -4.29
C PRO A 102 -23.47 -3.59 -4.07
N LEU A 103 -22.64 -4.11 -4.98
CA LEU A 103 -21.97 -5.40 -4.81
C LEU A 103 -20.67 -5.26 -4.00
N ILE A 104 -19.85 -4.25 -4.29
CA ILE A 104 -18.58 -4.01 -3.57
C ILE A 104 -18.87 -3.66 -2.10
N SER A 105 -19.97 -2.97 -1.83
CA SER A 105 -20.44 -2.65 -0.47
C SER A 105 -20.78 -3.89 0.37
N ARG A 106 -20.96 -5.06 -0.25
CA ARG A 106 -21.17 -6.33 0.46
C ARG A 106 -19.86 -7.05 0.79
N LEU A 107 -18.70 -6.58 0.33
CA LEU A 107 -17.42 -7.19 0.67
C LEU A 107 -17.03 -6.84 2.10
N ASN A 108 -16.72 -7.86 2.90
CA ASN A 108 -16.33 -7.66 4.29
C ASN A 108 -14.88 -7.24 4.45
N HIS A 109 -14.60 -6.66 5.61
CA HIS A 109 -13.27 -6.19 5.96
C HIS A 109 -12.28 -7.31 6.34
N SER A 110 -11.02 -7.16 5.91
CA SER A 110 -9.85 -7.84 6.49
C SER A 110 -8.64 -6.91 6.46
N CYS A 111 -7.84 -6.87 7.53
CA CYS A 111 -6.59 -6.08 7.58
C CYS A 111 -5.45 -6.67 6.72
N VAL A 112 -5.65 -7.89 6.21
CA VAL A 112 -4.74 -8.62 5.32
C VAL A 112 -5.57 -9.28 4.20
N PRO A 113 -6.25 -8.48 3.36
CA PRO A 113 -7.29 -8.96 2.47
C PRO A 113 -6.78 -9.91 1.38
N ASN A 114 -7.69 -10.55 0.66
CA ASN A 114 -7.38 -11.35 -0.52
C ASN A 114 -7.80 -10.66 -1.84
N ALA A 115 -8.56 -9.57 -1.76
CA ALA A 115 -8.91 -8.73 -2.88
C ALA A 115 -8.61 -7.23 -2.62
N VAL A 116 -8.54 -6.45 -3.69
CA VAL A 116 -8.39 -4.99 -3.67
C VAL A 116 -9.45 -4.38 -4.58
N ALA A 117 -10.10 -3.31 -4.10
CA ALA A 117 -11.01 -2.51 -4.92
C ALA A 117 -10.22 -1.36 -5.58
N VAL A 118 -10.35 -1.23 -6.89
CA VAL A 118 -9.72 -0.16 -7.69
C VAL A 118 -10.81 0.45 -8.56
N ASP A 119 -11.19 1.70 -8.25
CA ASP A 119 -12.37 2.35 -8.84
C ASP A 119 -13.64 1.49 -8.66
N ARG A 120 -14.13 0.92 -9.76
CA ARG A 120 -15.34 0.08 -9.83
C ARG A 120 -15.05 -1.41 -9.94
N ASP A 121 -13.77 -1.78 -10.00
CA ASP A 121 -13.33 -3.16 -10.16
C ASP A 121 -12.79 -3.72 -8.84
N VAL A 122 -12.98 -5.02 -8.66
CA VAL A 122 -12.35 -5.78 -7.58
C VAL A 122 -11.42 -6.81 -8.18
N HIS A 123 -10.16 -6.77 -7.77
CA HIS A 123 -9.13 -7.68 -8.26
C HIS A 123 -8.64 -8.61 -7.14
N ALA A 124 -8.38 -9.88 -7.49
CA ALA A 124 -7.79 -10.84 -6.58
C ALA A 124 -6.29 -10.55 -6.39
N GLN A 125 -5.87 -10.13 -5.20
CA GLN A 125 -4.44 -9.91 -4.91
C GLN A 125 -3.70 -11.18 -4.47
N LYS A 126 -4.46 -12.26 -4.20
CA LYS A 126 -3.99 -13.61 -3.88
C LYS A 126 -4.84 -14.61 -4.66
N ASP A 127 -4.37 -15.86 -4.75
CA ASP A 127 -5.26 -16.94 -5.15
C ASP A 127 -6.38 -17.05 -4.09
N ILE A 128 -7.63 -17.12 -4.53
CA ILE A 128 -8.81 -17.31 -3.68
C ILE A 128 -9.39 -18.68 -4.02
N LEU A 129 -9.50 -19.57 -3.02
CA LEU A 129 -10.01 -20.92 -3.22
C LEU A 129 -11.55 -20.93 -3.22
N SER A 130 -12.15 -21.97 -3.81
CA SER A 130 -13.59 -22.18 -3.71
C SER A 130 -14.03 -22.27 -2.24
N GLY A 131 -15.09 -21.57 -1.88
CA GLY A 131 -15.60 -21.46 -0.52
C GLY A 131 -14.93 -20.37 0.33
N GLU A 132 -13.85 -19.73 -0.12
CA GLU A 132 -13.25 -18.60 0.61
C GLU A 132 -14.08 -17.32 0.44
N GLU A 133 -14.19 -16.58 1.54
CA GLU A 133 -14.78 -15.24 1.53
C GLU A 133 -13.84 -14.25 0.82
N ILE A 134 -14.40 -13.43 -0.05
CA ILE A 134 -13.70 -12.34 -0.74
C ILE A 134 -13.77 -11.11 0.16
N GLN A 135 -12.62 -10.58 0.56
CA GLN A 135 -12.49 -9.52 1.55
C GLN A 135 -11.59 -8.39 1.04
N ILE A 136 -11.93 -7.16 1.43
CA ILE A 136 -11.17 -5.94 1.11
C ILE A 136 -10.74 -5.20 2.38
N CYS A 137 -9.84 -4.23 2.24
CA CYS A 137 -9.48 -3.32 3.33
C CYS A 137 -10.32 -2.04 3.25
N TYR A 138 -10.99 -1.65 4.34
CA TYR A 138 -11.87 -0.47 4.35
C TYR A 138 -11.10 0.84 4.55
N LYS A 139 -10.06 0.81 5.38
CA LYS A 139 -9.25 1.98 5.73
C LYS A 139 -7.78 1.67 5.68
N GLU A 140 -7.22 1.62 4.47
CA GLU A 140 -5.82 1.26 4.25
C GLU A 140 -4.82 2.16 4.99
N THR A 141 -5.18 3.42 5.28
CA THR A 141 -4.32 4.35 6.02
C THR A 141 -4.24 4.01 7.50
N TRP A 142 -5.33 3.52 8.09
CA TRP A 142 -5.38 3.04 9.48
C TRP A 142 -4.75 1.65 9.58
N ASP A 143 -5.12 0.77 8.67
CA ASP A 143 -4.73 -0.63 8.69
C ASP A 143 -3.25 -0.87 8.52
N GLU A 144 -2.55 0.04 7.87
CA GLU A 144 -1.13 -0.07 7.61
C GLU A 144 -0.27 0.23 8.83
N VAL A 145 -0.74 1.04 9.78
CA VAL A 145 0.12 1.65 10.82
C VAL A 145 -0.37 1.40 12.25
N LEU A 146 -1.62 0.98 12.44
CA LEU A 146 -2.22 0.79 13.75
C LEU A 146 -2.12 -0.65 14.24
N THR A 147 -2.06 -0.85 15.56
CA THR A 147 -2.15 -2.18 16.18
C THR A 147 -3.55 -2.78 16.04
N ALA A 148 -3.69 -4.09 16.26
CA ALA A 148 -4.97 -4.78 16.25
C ALA A 148 -6.01 -4.10 17.16
N SER A 149 -5.60 -3.71 18.36
CA SER A 149 -6.49 -3.05 19.31
C SER A 149 -6.96 -1.68 18.81
N GLN A 150 -6.03 -0.85 18.32
CA GLN A 150 -6.33 0.48 17.77
C GLN A 150 -7.24 0.41 16.56
N ARG A 151 -6.98 -0.52 15.63
CA ARG A 151 -7.85 -0.77 14.46
C ARG A 151 -9.24 -1.18 14.93
N ASN A 152 -9.35 -2.15 15.82
CA ASN A 152 -10.63 -2.64 16.31
C ASN A 152 -11.41 -1.60 17.10
N PHE A 153 -10.74 -0.72 17.85
CA PHE A 153 -11.40 0.43 18.45
C PHE A 153 -12.05 1.30 17.38
N LEU A 154 -11.31 1.66 16.32
CA LEU A 154 -11.81 2.52 15.24
C LEU A 154 -12.92 1.84 14.43
N TYR A 155 -12.77 0.55 14.08
CA TYR A 155 -13.79 -0.22 13.40
C TYR A 155 -15.05 -0.36 14.26
N LYS A 156 -14.87 -0.63 15.54
CA LYS A 156 -15.95 -0.69 16.50
C LYS A 156 -16.64 0.64 16.62
N HIS A 157 -15.96 1.80 16.50
CA HIS A 157 -16.52 3.17 16.61
C HIS A 157 -17.01 3.82 15.31
N ARG A 158 -16.54 3.35 14.15
CA ARG A 158 -17.01 3.81 12.84
C ARG A 158 -18.03 2.89 12.20
N TYR A 159 -17.79 1.58 12.20
CA TYR A 159 -18.58 0.61 11.45
C TYR A 159 -19.44 -0.30 12.33
N GLY A 160 -19.09 -0.46 13.60
CA GLY A 160 -19.90 -1.24 14.55
C GLY A 160 -19.51 -2.72 14.61
N PHE A 161 -18.33 -3.08 14.12
CA PHE A 161 -17.78 -4.44 14.18
C PHE A 161 -16.36 -4.45 14.74
N GLU A 162 -15.92 -5.61 15.22
CA GLU A 162 -14.53 -5.91 15.54
C GLU A 162 -13.96 -6.87 14.51
N CYS A 163 -12.82 -6.54 13.90
CA CYS A 163 -12.18 -7.39 12.93
C CYS A 163 -11.57 -8.62 13.62
N ARG A 164 -11.90 -9.81 13.09
CA ARG A 164 -11.40 -11.10 13.56
C ARG A 164 -10.48 -11.79 12.54
N CYS A 165 -9.82 -11.01 11.67
CA CYS A 165 -8.85 -11.58 10.74
C CYS A 165 -7.58 -12.06 11.48
N LYS A 166 -6.72 -12.83 10.80
CA LYS A 166 -5.47 -13.36 11.38
C LYS A 166 -4.54 -12.28 11.97
N ALA A 167 -4.60 -11.05 11.47
CA ALA A 167 -3.81 -9.91 11.96
C ALA A 167 -4.41 -9.24 13.21
N CYS A 168 -5.69 -9.50 13.52
CA CYS A 168 -6.38 -8.94 14.69
C CYS A 168 -6.60 -9.96 15.81
N LEU A 169 -6.66 -11.26 15.48
CA LEU A 169 -6.83 -12.31 16.49
C LEU A 169 -5.55 -12.47 17.33
N PRO A 170 -5.68 -12.61 18.67
CA PRO A 170 -4.54 -12.85 19.55
C PRO A 170 -3.78 -14.12 19.15
N SER A 171 -2.60 -13.93 18.55
CA SER A 171 -1.77 -15.02 18.04
C SER A 171 -0.33 -14.57 17.87
N ALA A 172 0.59 -15.51 17.62
CA ALA A 172 1.96 -15.17 17.24
C ALA A 172 2.00 -14.32 15.96
N TYR A 173 1.12 -14.60 15.00
CA TYR A 173 0.97 -13.80 13.79
C TYR A 173 0.49 -12.38 14.14
N GLY A 174 -0.55 -12.24 14.97
CA GLY A 174 -1.11 -10.95 15.38
C GLY A 174 -0.07 -10.03 16.02
N ARG A 175 0.72 -10.57 16.96
CA ARG A 175 1.82 -9.81 17.60
C ARG A 175 2.89 -9.36 16.60
N LEU A 176 3.29 -10.26 15.69
CA LEU A 176 4.26 -9.92 14.64
C LEU A 176 3.70 -8.86 13.67
N SER A 177 2.42 -8.95 13.33
CA SER A 177 1.68 -8.00 12.52
C SER A 177 1.65 -6.61 13.16
N ASP A 178 1.45 -6.54 14.48
CA ASP A 178 1.47 -5.26 15.20
C ASP A 178 2.88 -4.66 15.26
N CYS A 179 3.91 -5.46 15.54
CA CYS A 179 5.31 -5.01 15.47
C CYS A 179 5.66 -4.44 14.09
N ARG A 180 5.23 -5.11 13.00
CA ARG A 180 5.47 -4.63 11.63
C ARG A 180 4.75 -3.32 11.37
N ARG A 181 3.48 -3.17 11.76
CA ARG A 181 2.70 -1.94 11.52
C ARG A 181 3.25 -0.74 12.25
N LEU A 182 3.73 -0.94 13.48
CA LEU A 182 4.42 0.13 14.22
C LEU A 182 5.69 0.58 13.49
N LEU A 183 6.49 -0.36 12.98
CA LEU A 183 7.69 -0.03 12.20
C LEU A 183 7.36 0.61 10.85
N ILE A 184 6.32 0.12 10.16
CA ILE A 184 5.80 0.71 8.93
C ILE A 184 5.38 2.16 9.18
N GLY A 185 4.63 2.41 10.27
CA GLY A 185 4.26 3.75 10.69
C GLY A 185 5.47 4.65 10.87
N ALA A 186 6.44 4.24 11.70
CA ALA A 186 7.65 5.03 11.95
C ALA A 186 8.41 5.38 10.66
N LEU A 187 8.62 4.40 9.76
CA LEU A 187 9.32 4.63 8.49
C LEU A 187 8.52 5.54 7.56
N ARG A 188 7.23 5.27 7.40
CA ARG A 188 6.34 6.04 6.52
C ARG A 188 6.28 7.50 6.95
N PHE A 189 5.99 7.78 8.22
CA PHE A 189 5.89 9.14 8.72
C PHE A 189 7.23 9.89 8.63
N GLY A 190 8.35 9.19 8.87
CA GLY A 190 9.68 9.78 8.73
C GLY A 190 10.00 10.17 7.29
N LEU A 191 9.64 9.33 6.32
CA LEU A 191 9.79 9.62 4.90
C LEU A 191 8.85 10.74 4.42
N GLU A 192 7.62 10.80 4.97
CA GLU A 192 6.61 11.79 4.60
C GLU A 192 6.83 13.17 5.23
N GLY A 193 7.80 13.33 6.14
CA GLY A 193 7.96 14.59 6.86
C GLY A 193 6.90 14.82 7.94
N GLN A 194 6.16 13.78 8.31
CA GLN A 194 5.00 13.87 9.17
C GLN A 194 5.27 13.23 10.52
N GLN A 195 4.49 13.63 11.52
CA GLN A 195 4.43 12.87 12.77
C GLN A 195 3.35 11.78 12.64
N PRO A 196 3.47 10.70 13.43
CA PRO A 196 2.44 9.68 13.52
C PRO A 196 1.07 10.31 13.69
N VAL A 197 0.07 9.71 13.03
CA VAL A 197 -1.30 10.24 13.04
C VAL A 197 -1.69 10.59 14.48
N ASP A 198 -2.03 11.85 14.66
CA ASP A 198 -2.51 12.37 15.93
C ASP A 198 -3.95 11.88 16.12
N PHE A 199 -4.09 10.68 16.67
CA PHE A 199 -5.39 10.13 16.99
C PHE A 199 -6.00 10.74 18.26
N ARG A 200 -5.79 12.03 18.55
CA ARG A 200 -6.73 12.80 19.40
C ARG A 200 -8.18 12.59 18.94
N LEU A 201 -8.42 12.24 17.67
CA LEU A 201 -9.72 11.76 17.21
C LEU A 201 -10.27 10.59 18.05
N LEU A 202 -9.45 9.63 18.51
CA LEU A 202 -9.86 8.57 19.44
C LEU A 202 -10.34 9.16 20.76
N SER A 203 -9.59 10.09 21.34
CA SER A 203 -10.00 10.79 22.57
C SER A 203 -11.27 11.63 22.36
N GLN A 204 -11.44 12.25 21.19
CA GLN A 204 -12.66 12.98 20.82
C GLN A 204 -13.85 12.02 20.61
N LEU A 205 -13.62 10.85 20.01
CA LEU A 205 -14.65 9.82 19.77
C LEU A 205 -15.25 9.26 21.06
N VAL A 206 -14.51 9.32 22.17
CA VAL A 206 -14.97 8.87 23.49
C VAL A 206 -15.11 10.00 24.50
N ALA A 207 -14.85 11.24 24.10
CA ALA A 207 -15.03 12.41 24.97
C ALA A 207 -16.49 12.47 25.45
N GLY A 208 -16.68 12.59 26.76
CA GLY A 208 -18.00 12.62 27.38
C GLY A 208 -18.67 11.24 27.57
N LYS A 209 -18.05 10.14 27.15
CA LYS A 209 -18.53 8.79 27.51
C LYS A 209 -18.11 8.46 28.95
N PRO A 210 -18.97 7.82 29.76
CA PRO A 210 -18.69 7.52 31.17
C PRO A 210 -17.49 6.58 31.39
N ASN A 211 -17.05 5.85 30.36
CA ASN A 211 -15.92 4.92 30.40
C ASN A 211 -14.77 5.31 29.45
N ALA A 212 -14.65 6.60 29.10
CA ALA A 212 -13.64 7.11 28.16
C ALA A 212 -12.21 6.61 28.47
N ASP A 213 -11.78 6.72 29.74
CA ASP A 213 -10.44 6.30 30.16
C ASP A 213 -10.19 4.80 29.95
N SER A 214 -11.20 3.97 30.19
CA SER A 214 -11.10 2.53 29.95
C SER A 214 -10.96 2.24 28.47
N LEU A 215 -11.81 2.87 27.65
CA LEU A 215 -11.80 2.71 26.20
C LEU A 215 -10.45 3.13 25.58
N LEU A 216 -9.84 4.21 26.09
CA LEU A 216 -8.52 4.65 25.63
C LEU A 216 -7.41 3.70 26.06
N ARG A 217 -7.47 3.15 27.28
CA ARG A 217 -6.52 2.13 27.75
C ARG A 217 -6.61 0.86 26.91
N ASP A 218 -7.81 0.40 26.60
CA ASP A 218 -8.02 -0.78 25.77
C ASP A 218 -7.40 -0.59 24.38
N ALA A 219 -7.42 0.64 23.85
CA ALA A 219 -6.82 1.02 22.57
C ALA A 219 -5.30 1.30 22.64
N ASP A 220 -4.63 1.07 23.77
CA ASP A 220 -3.23 1.44 24.00
C ASP A 220 -2.94 2.92 23.67
N TRP A 221 -3.83 3.84 24.08
CA TRP A 221 -3.73 5.28 23.81
C TRP A 221 -3.27 6.11 25.04
N PRO A 222 -2.41 7.15 24.87
CA PRO A 222 -1.73 7.52 23.63
C PRO A 222 -0.65 6.49 23.25
N PRO A 223 -0.48 6.20 21.94
CA PRO A 223 0.48 5.22 21.49
C PRO A 223 1.86 5.65 21.95
N LYS A 224 2.63 4.68 22.45
CA LYS A 224 4.07 4.85 22.67
C LYS A 224 4.76 4.90 21.30
N VAL A 225 4.61 5.99 20.56
CA VAL A 225 5.32 6.13 19.29
C VAL A 225 6.72 6.66 19.57
N PRO A 226 7.78 6.01 19.08
CA PRO A 226 9.10 6.61 19.07
C PRO A 226 9.01 7.96 18.35
N CYS A 227 9.74 8.97 18.83
CA CYS A 227 9.92 10.20 18.07
C CYS A 227 10.45 9.83 16.68
N VAL A 228 9.68 10.16 15.64
CA VAL A 228 10.04 9.79 14.28
C VAL A 228 11.02 10.83 13.75
N THR A 229 12.26 10.41 13.52
CA THR A 229 13.30 11.24 12.92
C THR A 229 13.23 11.18 11.40
N LEU A 230 13.36 12.34 10.76
CA LEU A 230 13.43 12.44 9.31
C LEU A 230 14.72 11.77 8.79
N PRO A 231 14.70 11.10 7.64
CA PRO A 231 15.92 10.66 7.00
C PRO A 231 16.72 11.90 6.53
N HIS A 232 17.97 12.00 6.98
CA HIS A 232 18.82 13.18 6.75
C HIS A 232 19.77 13.03 5.55
N SER A 233 19.87 11.83 4.98
CA SER A 233 20.75 11.54 3.84
C SER A 233 20.02 10.76 2.73
N PRO A 234 20.48 10.88 1.47
CA PRO A 234 19.95 10.05 0.38
C PRO A 234 20.01 8.55 0.67
N SER A 235 21.08 8.07 1.32
CA SER A 235 21.22 6.66 1.70
C SER A 235 20.14 6.22 2.68
N GLN A 236 19.85 7.03 3.72
CA GLN A 236 18.76 6.75 4.64
C GLN A 236 17.40 6.75 3.94
N GLN A 237 17.14 7.68 3.02
CA GLN A 237 15.89 7.70 2.24
C GLN A 237 15.72 6.41 1.41
N ILE A 238 16.79 5.92 0.78
CA ILE A 238 16.77 4.66 0.04
C ILE A 238 16.51 3.47 0.95
N GLU A 239 17.27 3.35 2.05
CA GLU A 239 17.18 2.23 3.00
C GLU A 239 15.81 2.17 3.66
N TYR A 240 15.29 3.32 4.11
CA TYR A 240 13.99 3.40 4.77
C TYR A 240 12.85 3.08 3.79
N THR A 241 12.91 3.61 2.58
CA THR A 241 11.90 3.32 1.53
C THR A 241 11.93 1.83 1.15
N PHE A 242 13.12 1.23 1.01
CA PHE A 242 13.24 -0.20 0.74
C PHE A 242 12.71 -1.06 1.89
N LEU A 243 13.10 -0.75 3.14
CA LEU A 243 12.61 -1.46 4.32
C LEU A 243 11.08 -1.34 4.45
N LEU A 244 10.53 -0.17 4.20
CA LEU A 244 9.09 0.07 4.15
C LEU A 244 8.42 -0.84 3.10
N ALA A 245 8.97 -0.93 1.89
CA ALA A 245 8.45 -1.82 0.85
C ALA A 245 8.48 -3.30 1.30
N LYS A 246 9.57 -3.74 1.94
CA LYS A 246 9.72 -5.11 2.47
C LYS A 246 8.72 -5.42 3.57
N LEU A 247 8.46 -4.48 4.48
CA LEU A 247 7.49 -4.67 5.56
C LEU A 247 6.06 -4.71 5.02
N ARG A 248 5.71 -3.81 4.08
CA ARG A 248 4.42 -3.83 3.38
C ARG A 248 4.18 -5.16 2.65
N GLU A 249 5.21 -5.66 1.95
CA GLU A 249 5.19 -6.96 1.27
C GLU A 249 4.98 -8.11 2.27
N ALA A 250 5.79 -8.16 3.33
CA ALA A 250 5.75 -9.23 4.33
C ALA A 250 4.43 -9.28 5.10
N GLU A 251 3.79 -8.13 5.25
CA GLU A 251 2.51 -8.03 5.92
C GLU A 251 1.32 -8.41 5.01
N GLY A 252 1.52 -8.37 3.69
CA GLY A 252 0.47 -8.68 2.71
C GLY A 252 -0.55 -7.55 2.59
N LEU A 253 -0.07 -6.30 2.66
CA LEU A 253 -0.85 -5.09 2.38
C LEU A 253 -1.13 -4.95 0.87
N ASN A 254 -1.89 -3.92 0.49
CA ASN A 254 -2.28 -3.63 -0.89
C ASN A 254 -1.08 -3.72 -1.86
N CYS A 255 -1.20 -4.59 -2.87
CA CYS A 255 -0.14 -4.84 -3.85
C CYS A 255 0.29 -3.59 -4.62
N MET A 256 -0.61 -2.67 -4.97
CA MET A 256 -0.24 -1.42 -5.63
C MET A 256 0.61 -0.52 -4.74
N ARG A 257 0.30 -0.46 -3.44
CA ARG A 257 1.11 0.29 -2.47
C ARG A 257 2.50 -0.30 -2.34
N VAL A 258 2.60 -1.63 -2.23
CA VAL A 258 3.88 -2.35 -2.21
C VAL A 258 4.68 -2.06 -3.49
N ALA A 259 4.03 -2.16 -4.65
CA ALA A 259 4.64 -1.91 -5.95
C ALA A 259 5.23 -0.51 -6.06
N ARG A 260 4.45 0.52 -5.70
CA ARG A 260 4.89 1.92 -5.72
C ARG A 260 6.08 2.15 -4.81
N THR A 261 6.10 1.53 -3.63
CA THR A 261 7.21 1.71 -2.67
C THR A 261 8.51 1.09 -3.18
N PHE A 262 8.44 -0.10 -3.80
CA PHE A 262 9.62 -0.70 -4.44
C PHE A 262 10.13 0.14 -5.61
N PHE A 263 9.21 0.67 -6.43
CA PHE A 263 9.54 1.57 -7.52
C PHE A 263 10.24 2.84 -7.02
N GLU A 264 9.74 3.44 -5.95
CA GLU A 264 10.33 4.62 -5.32
C GLU A 264 11.73 4.34 -4.77
N ALA A 265 11.91 3.25 -4.02
CA ALA A 265 13.23 2.82 -3.55
C ALA A 265 14.23 2.61 -4.69
N ALA A 266 13.79 1.98 -5.78
CA ALA A 266 14.61 1.75 -6.96
C ALA A 266 14.98 3.06 -7.66
N SER A 267 14.04 4.01 -7.72
CA SER A 267 14.23 5.32 -8.35
C SER A 267 15.23 6.17 -7.57
N LEU A 268 15.08 6.25 -6.24
CA LEU A 268 16.03 6.95 -5.36
C LEU A 268 17.45 6.37 -5.48
N LEU A 269 17.56 5.04 -5.54
CA LEU A 269 18.86 4.37 -5.71
C LEU A 269 19.50 4.72 -7.06
N LEU A 270 18.71 4.78 -8.13
CA LEU A 270 19.20 5.15 -9.45
C LEU A 270 19.62 6.63 -9.52
N GLU A 271 18.84 7.52 -8.91
CA GLU A 271 19.16 8.94 -8.82
C GLU A 271 20.50 9.18 -8.12
N LEU A 272 20.73 8.48 -7.00
CA LEU A 272 22.01 8.52 -6.30
C LEU A 272 23.18 8.03 -7.18
N GLN A 273 22.96 6.98 -7.99
CA GLN A 273 23.97 6.51 -8.95
C GLN A 273 24.26 7.54 -10.04
N ARG A 274 23.22 8.19 -10.60
CA ARG A 274 23.38 9.26 -11.60
C ARG A 274 24.21 10.42 -11.04
N HIS A 275 23.92 10.84 -9.82
CA HIS A 275 24.68 11.89 -9.15
C HIS A 275 26.17 11.56 -8.98
N TYR A 276 26.49 10.30 -8.62
CA TYR A 276 27.89 9.86 -8.58
C TYR A 276 28.53 9.79 -9.97
N GLY A 277 27.79 9.34 -10.98
CA GLY A 277 28.23 9.33 -12.37
C GLY A 277 28.58 10.72 -12.89
N GLU A 278 27.69 11.70 -12.71
CA GLU A 278 27.88 13.10 -13.10
C GLU A 278 29.07 13.73 -12.39
N ARG A 279 29.18 13.57 -11.07
CA ARG A 279 30.36 14.02 -10.30
C ARG A 279 31.64 13.37 -10.80
N GLY A 280 31.56 12.10 -11.19
CA GLY A 280 32.66 11.37 -11.79
C GLY A 280 33.10 11.97 -13.13
N MET A 281 32.15 12.33 -14.00
CA MET A 281 32.44 12.99 -15.28
C MET A 281 33.20 14.31 -15.10
N VAL A 282 32.81 15.12 -14.11
CA VAL A 282 33.53 16.37 -13.75
C VAL A 282 34.99 16.10 -13.37
N ARG A 283 35.25 14.97 -12.69
CA ARG A 283 36.60 14.53 -12.29
C ARG A 283 37.28 13.61 -13.31
N HIS A 284 36.73 13.51 -14.51
CA HIS A 284 37.17 12.62 -15.59
C HIS A 284 37.25 11.13 -15.22
N THR A 285 36.60 10.72 -14.11
CA THR A 285 36.55 9.34 -13.62
C THR A 285 35.12 8.99 -13.26
N ILE A 286 34.41 8.28 -14.13
CA ILE A 286 33.06 7.78 -13.87
C ILE A 286 33.17 6.57 -12.94
N VAL A 287 32.41 6.60 -11.84
CA VAL A 287 32.36 5.53 -10.84
C VAL A 287 30.96 4.95 -10.80
N LEU A 288 30.85 3.64 -10.99
CA LEU A 288 29.56 2.92 -11.01
C LEU A 288 29.58 1.82 -9.94
N PHE A 289 28.54 1.76 -9.10
CA PHE A 289 28.41 0.74 -8.06
C PHE A 289 27.57 -0.43 -8.58
N VAL A 290 28.21 -1.57 -8.81
CA VAL A 290 27.61 -2.74 -9.48
C VAL A 290 26.42 -3.30 -8.70
N GLU A 291 26.55 -3.40 -7.37
CA GLU A 291 25.48 -3.93 -6.51
C GLU A 291 24.24 -3.02 -6.50
N SER A 292 24.42 -1.71 -6.62
CA SER A 292 23.30 -0.77 -6.69
C SER A 292 22.42 -1.03 -7.92
N PHE A 293 23.01 -1.38 -9.07
CA PHE A 293 22.24 -1.77 -10.25
C PHE A 293 21.53 -3.12 -10.10
N ARG A 294 22.17 -4.09 -9.44
CA ARG A 294 21.54 -5.39 -9.12
C ARG A 294 20.33 -5.20 -8.19
N CYS A 295 20.48 -4.39 -7.15
CA CYS A 295 19.39 -4.02 -6.24
C CYS A 295 18.27 -3.30 -6.99
N HIS A 296 18.61 -2.27 -7.77
CA HIS A 296 17.64 -1.53 -8.56
C HIS A 296 16.81 -2.45 -9.49
N GLU A 297 17.46 -3.34 -10.24
CA GLU A 297 16.75 -4.27 -11.13
C GLU A 297 15.85 -5.23 -10.34
N ALA A 298 16.33 -5.77 -9.21
CA ALA A 298 15.55 -6.65 -8.35
C ALA A 298 14.32 -5.93 -7.77
N TRP A 299 14.47 -4.67 -7.34
CA TRP A 299 13.39 -3.88 -6.75
C TRP A 299 12.37 -3.45 -7.81
N MET A 300 12.81 -3.09 -9.03
CA MET A 300 11.91 -2.85 -10.15
C MET A 300 11.13 -4.10 -10.56
N LYS A 301 11.77 -5.29 -10.58
CA LYS A 301 11.08 -6.56 -10.82
C LYS A 301 10.01 -6.83 -9.74
N LYS A 302 10.29 -6.50 -8.48
CA LYS A 302 9.30 -6.53 -7.39
C LYS A 302 8.16 -5.54 -7.63
N ALA A 303 8.45 -4.32 -8.06
CA ALA A 303 7.42 -3.33 -8.39
C ALA A 303 6.49 -3.82 -9.52
N VAL A 304 7.05 -4.34 -10.61
CA VAL A 304 6.29 -4.95 -11.72
C VAL A 304 5.44 -6.12 -11.23
N HIS A 305 6.02 -7.02 -10.43
CA HIS A 305 5.31 -8.18 -9.91
C HIS A 305 4.07 -7.78 -9.10
N HIS A 306 4.24 -6.89 -8.12
CA HIS A 306 3.14 -6.44 -7.27
C HIS A 306 2.10 -5.62 -8.03
N ALA A 307 2.52 -4.77 -8.97
CA ALA A 307 1.57 -4.05 -9.84
C ALA A 307 0.74 -5.03 -10.68
N ALA A 308 1.35 -6.10 -11.20
CA ALA A 308 0.67 -7.13 -11.96
C ALA A 308 -0.28 -7.98 -11.09
N CYS A 309 -0.01 -8.11 -9.79
CA CYS A 309 -0.92 -8.79 -8.86
C CYS A 309 -2.22 -8.01 -8.64
N ALA A 310 -2.18 -6.68 -8.78
CA ALA A 310 -3.36 -5.83 -8.61
C ALA A 310 -4.13 -5.62 -9.92
N GLY A 311 -3.46 -5.27 -11.02
CA GLY A 311 -4.12 -4.92 -12.29
C GLY A 311 -3.95 -5.95 -13.40
N GLY A 312 -3.44 -7.15 -13.09
CA GLY A 312 -3.06 -8.15 -14.08
C GLY A 312 -1.74 -7.83 -14.80
N PRO A 313 -1.19 -8.81 -15.56
CA PRO A 313 0.09 -8.66 -16.25
C PRO A 313 0.07 -7.66 -17.40
N THR A 314 -1.08 -7.14 -17.81
CA THR A 314 -1.23 -6.08 -18.84
C THR A 314 -1.74 -4.76 -18.26
N GLY A 315 -2.02 -4.70 -16.95
CA GLY A 315 -2.49 -3.49 -16.29
C GLY A 315 -1.55 -2.31 -16.45
N GLN A 316 -2.11 -1.10 -16.48
CA GLN A 316 -1.40 0.14 -16.79
C GLN A 316 -0.11 0.31 -15.97
N ALA A 317 -0.19 0.22 -14.64
CA ALA A 317 0.98 0.41 -13.78
C ALA A 317 2.06 -0.66 -13.99
N ALA A 318 1.67 -1.93 -14.14
CA ALA A 318 2.63 -3.01 -14.43
C ALA A 318 3.34 -2.79 -15.77
N THR A 319 2.60 -2.29 -16.77
CA THR A 319 3.12 -1.98 -18.10
C THR A 319 4.06 -0.78 -18.05
N SER A 320 3.68 0.31 -17.37
CA SER A 320 4.54 1.47 -17.15
C SER A 320 5.84 1.08 -16.44
N TYR A 321 5.79 0.30 -15.37
CA TYR A 321 7.00 -0.16 -14.68
C TYR A 321 7.87 -1.09 -15.53
N ARG A 322 7.28 -1.90 -16.42
CA ARG A 322 8.03 -2.71 -17.38
C ARG A 322 8.75 -1.86 -18.43
N ILE A 323 8.08 -0.86 -18.98
CA ILE A 323 8.68 0.08 -19.94
C ILE A 323 9.84 0.82 -19.28
N ILE A 324 9.63 1.40 -18.09
CA ILE A 324 10.70 2.07 -17.35
C ILE A 324 11.87 1.11 -17.09
N LEU A 325 11.59 -0.12 -16.65
CA LEU A 325 12.62 -1.14 -16.45
C LEU A 325 13.36 -1.50 -17.75
N GLN A 326 12.72 -1.42 -18.92
CA GLN A 326 13.32 -1.67 -20.24
C GLN A 326 14.15 -0.48 -20.73
N ASP A 327 13.60 0.74 -20.64
CA ASP A 327 14.28 1.98 -21.05
C ASP A 327 15.56 2.19 -20.25
N MET A 328 15.53 1.91 -18.94
CA MET A 328 16.73 1.96 -18.11
C MET A 328 17.77 0.90 -18.50
N GLN A 329 17.38 -0.20 -19.17
CA GLN A 329 18.36 -1.12 -19.74
C GLN A 329 18.98 -0.58 -21.01
N LEU A 330 18.45 0.47 -21.63
CA LEU A 330 18.99 1.06 -22.86
C LEU A 330 19.87 2.30 -22.60
N ASP A 331 19.82 2.85 -21.37
CA ASP A 331 20.72 3.90 -20.91
C ASP A 331 22.19 3.42 -20.99
N SER A 332 23.05 4.19 -21.67
CA SER A 332 24.42 3.77 -22.03
C SER A 332 25.29 3.46 -20.81
N VAL A 333 25.07 4.16 -19.69
CA VAL A 333 25.81 3.94 -18.43
C VAL A 333 25.34 2.63 -17.75
N LEU A 334 24.05 2.33 -17.81
CA LEU A 334 23.48 1.08 -17.30
C LEU A 334 23.78 -0.12 -18.20
N MET A 335 23.81 0.07 -19.52
CA MET A 335 24.16 -0.96 -20.50
C MET A 335 25.57 -1.50 -20.26
N CYS A 336 26.54 -0.60 -20.05
CA CYS A 336 27.89 -0.96 -19.66
C CYS A 336 27.87 -1.81 -18.38
N SER A 337 27.20 -1.34 -17.33
CA SER A 337 27.07 -2.05 -16.05
C SER A 337 26.44 -3.45 -16.19
N LYS A 338 25.40 -3.62 -17.01
CA LYS A 338 24.73 -4.92 -17.24
C LYS A 338 25.58 -5.92 -18.03
N GLN A 339 26.25 -5.48 -19.09
CA GLN A 339 27.19 -6.33 -19.83
C GLN A 339 28.33 -6.80 -18.92
N MET A 340 28.69 -6.00 -17.92
CA MET A 340 29.73 -6.32 -16.94
C MET A 340 29.25 -7.26 -15.83
N ILE A 341 28.03 -7.11 -15.31
CA ILE A 341 27.40 -8.07 -14.38
C ILE A 341 27.43 -9.49 -14.98
N LYS A 342 27.21 -9.63 -16.29
CA LYS A 342 27.28 -10.91 -17.01
C LYS A 342 28.70 -11.48 -17.17
N LYS A 343 29.74 -10.65 -16.99
CA LYS A 343 31.16 -11.03 -17.04
C LYS A 343 31.80 -11.17 -15.66
N ASP A 344 31.01 -11.11 -14.58
CA ASP A 344 31.49 -11.31 -13.21
C ASP A 344 32.01 -12.75 -13.05
N ILE A 345 33.33 -12.91 -13.09
CA ILE A 345 34.06 -14.18 -12.97
C ILE A 345 34.41 -14.53 -11.51
N SER A 346 33.81 -13.85 -10.52
CA SER A 346 34.13 -14.09 -9.11
C SER A 346 33.80 -15.51 -8.63
N ASN A 347 32.97 -16.26 -9.37
CA ASN A 347 32.52 -17.61 -9.01
C ASN A 347 31.98 -17.72 -7.57
N GLY A 348 31.41 -16.64 -7.05
CA GLY A 348 30.87 -16.57 -5.68
C GLY A 348 31.89 -16.17 -4.60
N ASP A 349 33.17 -15.98 -4.92
CA ASP A 349 34.16 -15.45 -3.98
C ASP A 349 33.91 -13.95 -3.72
N GLN A 350 33.37 -13.64 -2.54
CA GLN A 350 33.05 -12.27 -2.14
C GLN A 350 34.26 -11.34 -2.13
N LYS A 351 35.49 -11.85 -1.93
CA LYS A 351 36.71 -11.03 -1.93
C LYS A 351 37.14 -10.63 -3.34
N LYS A 352 36.75 -11.41 -4.35
CA LYS A 352 37.03 -11.15 -5.78
C LYS A 352 35.86 -10.51 -6.51
N LYS A 353 34.71 -10.39 -5.84
CA LYS A 353 33.52 -9.76 -6.39
C LYS A 353 33.82 -8.31 -6.73
N CYS A 354 33.42 -7.90 -7.93
CA CYS A 354 33.54 -6.51 -8.36
C CYS A 354 32.41 -5.69 -7.73
N TYR A 355 32.78 -4.63 -7.00
CA TYR A 355 31.82 -3.73 -6.36
C TYR A 355 31.73 -2.40 -7.08
N VAL A 356 32.85 -1.94 -7.63
CA VAL A 356 32.96 -0.63 -8.28
C VAL A 356 33.62 -0.76 -9.63
N VAL A 357 33.09 -0.04 -10.60
CA VAL A 357 33.70 0.17 -11.90
C VAL A 357 34.16 1.62 -11.98
N ALA A 358 35.43 1.83 -12.30
CA ALA A 358 36.00 3.13 -12.58
C ALA A 358 36.36 3.25 -14.06
N MET A 359 35.87 4.29 -14.74
CA MET A 359 36.10 4.55 -16.16
C MET A 359 36.67 5.95 -16.34
N ASP A 360 37.72 6.09 -17.16
CA ASP A 360 38.21 7.40 -17.58
C ASP A 360 37.24 7.96 -18.63
N ALA A 361 36.64 9.11 -18.35
CA ALA A 361 35.63 9.72 -19.23
C ALA A 361 36.24 10.28 -20.54
N GLN A 362 37.55 10.49 -20.58
CA GLN A 362 38.25 11.12 -21.71
C GLN A 362 39.15 10.16 -22.49
N LYS A 363 39.63 9.08 -21.85
CA LYS A 363 40.53 8.10 -22.49
C LYS A 363 39.78 6.83 -22.89
N LYS A 364 40.11 6.28 -24.06
CA LYS A 364 39.70 4.92 -24.50
C LYS A 364 40.35 3.78 -23.67
N LYS A 365 40.64 4.02 -22.40
CA LYS A 365 41.17 2.99 -21.51
C LYS A 365 40.03 2.05 -21.12
N PRO A 366 40.29 0.73 -21.01
CA PRO A 366 39.28 -0.20 -20.53
C PRO A 366 38.86 0.17 -19.10
N PRO A 367 37.61 -0.11 -18.71
CA PRO A 367 37.14 0.11 -17.33
C PRO A 367 38.03 -0.65 -16.34
N LYS A 368 38.32 -0.04 -15.19
CA LYS A 368 38.95 -0.73 -14.06
C LYS A 368 37.86 -1.26 -13.13
N TYR A 369 37.95 -2.55 -12.82
CA TYR A 369 37.03 -3.27 -11.94
C TYR A 369 37.70 -3.39 -10.59
N LEU A 370 37.00 -2.98 -9.54
CA LEU A 370 37.55 -2.88 -8.21
C LEU A 370 36.79 -3.81 -7.28
N THR A 371 37.54 -4.64 -6.56
CA THR A 371 37.09 -5.32 -5.35
C THR A 371 36.73 -4.29 -4.27
N LEU A 372 36.08 -4.74 -3.19
CA LEU A 372 35.73 -3.85 -2.07
C LEU A 372 36.99 -3.13 -1.53
N SER A 373 38.07 -3.88 -1.26
CA SER A 373 39.32 -3.31 -0.75
C SER A 373 39.98 -2.32 -1.72
N GLU A 374 39.95 -2.59 -3.03
CA GLU A 374 40.47 -1.65 -4.02
C GLU A 374 39.60 -0.41 -4.16
N SER A 375 38.29 -0.54 -3.98
CA SER A 375 37.36 0.59 -3.98
C SER A 375 37.53 1.47 -2.73
N GLU A 376 37.75 0.88 -1.55
CA GLU A 376 38.04 1.62 -0.32
C GLU A 376 39.33 2.44 -0.47
N LYS A 377 40.37 1.90 -1.12
CA LYS A 377 41.60 2.64 -1.46
C LYS A 377 41.35 3.77 -2.47
N LEU A 378 40.38 3.62 -3.38
CA LEU A 378 40.01 4.66 -4.34
C LEU A 378 39.31 5.85 -3.66
N PHE A 379 38.48 5.59 -2.65
CA PHE A 379 37.70 6.62 -1.95
C PHE A 379 38.30 7.09 -0.62
N GLY A 380 39.29 6.39 -0.08
CA GLY A 380 39.98 6.75 1.15
C GLY A 380 40.65 8.12 1.01
N ARG A 381 40.40 9.01 1.98
CA ARG A 381 41.24 10.20 2.19
C ARG A 381 42.62 9.71 2.61
N ASN A 382 43.66 10.05 1.84
CA ASN A 382 44.98 10.26 2.43
C ASN A 382 44.92 11.48 3.34
#